data_AF-A0A673BQV2-F1
#
_entry.id   AF-A0A673BQV2-F1
#
_cell.length_a   1.000
_cell.length_b   1.000
_cell.length_c   1.000
_cell.angle_alpha   90.00
_cell.angle_beta   90.00
_cell.angle_gamma   90.00
#
_symmetry.space_group_name_H-M   'P 1'
#
loop_
_entity.id
_entity.type
_entity.pdbx_description
1 polymer ?
#
loop_
_entity_poly.entity_id
_entity_poly.type
_entity_poly.pdbx_seq_one_letter_code
_entity_poly.pdbx_strand_id
1 'polypeptide(L)'
;HFGESYLLCVFAVVCPGTQNGLSSTGSQENQYNLIKDRYDGCEIVMGNLEITQIESNWDLSFLKTIREVTGYILVAMNHFQEIPLGQLRVIRGNNLYERRFALSVFFNYPKDGSNGLRQLGLMNLTEILEGGVQIINNKYLSYGPWIYWQDIIRDNSAPIDIQYNGERGWCPCHRSCGDYCWGPNNDQCQILTKTVCAPQCNGRCFGTSPRDCCHIECAAGCKGPLDMDCFVSALCLSSADNTKRKLSLMSSAFIYRNASNVLIMTLQSCRYTFILSLMKVCFFLSAVFLSDGCEHF
;
A
#
# COMPACT_ATOMS: atom_id res chain seq x y z
N HIS A 1 -22.56 2.70 36.37
CA HIS A 1 -21.60 3.46 35.56
C HIS A 1 -21.20 2.62 34.36
N PHE A 2 -21.94 2.73 33.25
CA PHE A 2 -21.49 2.22 31.96
C PHE A 2 -20.70 3.35 31.30
N GLY A 3 -19.40 3.14 31.09
CA GLY A 3 -18.55 4.07 30.38
C GLY A 3 -18.90 4.06 28.89
N GLU A 4 -19.24 5.22 28.35
CA GLU A 4 -19.36 5.44 26.91
C GLU A 4 -18.03 5.09 26.24
N SER A 5 -18.00 3.98 25.51
CA SER A 5 -16.87 3.62 24.65
C SER A 5 -17.13 4.24 23.28
N TYR A 6 -16.42 5.33 22.97
CA TYR A 6 -16.51 6.02 21.69
C TYR A 6 -15.97 5.12 20.57
N LEU A 7 -16.84 4.71 19.64
CA LEU A 7 -16.47 3.98 18.43
C LEU A 7 -15.84 4.96 17.43
N LEU A 8 -14.51 4.98 17.32
CA LEU A 8 -13.79 5.76 16.31
C LEU A 8 -13.89 5.06 14.94
N CYS A 9 -14.86 5.49 14.13
CA CYS A 9 -14.93 5.10 12.72
C CYS A 9 -13.97 6.02 11.94
N VAL A 10 -12.85 5.47 11.47
CA VAL A 10 -11.88 6.24 10.67
C VAL A 10 -12.40 6.25 9.22
N PHE A 11 -12.79 7.42 8.75
CA PHE A 11 -13.12 7.63 7.34
C PHE A 11 -11.84 7.57 6.51
N ALA A 12 -11.87 6.81 5.41
CA ALA A 12 -10.78 6.76 4.45
C ALA A 12 -11.26 7.32 3.11
N VAL A 13 -10.48 8.21 2.49
CA VAL A 13 -10.73 8.63 1.11
C VAL A 13 -10.23 7.55 0.15
N VAL A 14 -11.11 7.08 -0.72
CA VAL A 14 -10.82 5.96 -1.63
C VAL A 14 -10.92 6.41 -3.08
N CYS A 15 -9.93 6.01 -3.88
CA CYS A 15 -9.84 6.41 -5.29
C CYS A 15 -9.60 5.19 -6.19
N PRO A 16 -10.15 5.21 -7.41
CA PRO A 16 -9.90 4.15 -8.38
C PRO A 16 -8.47 4.24 -8.93
N GLY A 17 -7.79 3.10 -9.01
CA GLY A 17 -6.49 2.97 -9.67
C GLY A 17 -6.58 2.94 -11.20
N THR A 18 -5.45 2.64 -11.85
CA THR A 18 -5.32 2.55 -13.31
C THR A 18 -4.80 1.18 -13.76
N GLN A 19 -4.83 0.91 -15.06
CA GLN A 19 -4.31 -0.33 -15.67
C GLN A 19 -3.72 -0.04 -17.07
N ASN A 20 -2.98 1.05 -17.18
CA ASN A 20 -2.40 1.54 -18.42
C ASN A 20 -1.00 0.94 -18.66
N GLY A 21 -0.35 0.41 -17.62
CA GLY A 21 1.01 -0.06 -17.66
C GLY A 21 1.97 1.06 -18.03
N LEU A 22 2.63 0.94 -19.18
CA LEU A 22 3.57 1.94 -19.72
C LEU A 22 2.95 2.81 -20.82
N SER A 23 1.64 2.69 -21.06
CA SER A 23 0.94 3.47 -22.08
C SER A 23 0.73 4.91 -21.59
N SER A 24 1.05 5.89 -22.44
CA SER A 24 0.86 7.32 -22.15
C SER A 24 -0.40 7.86 -22.82
N THR A 25 -1.10 8.76 -22.13
CA THR A 25 -2.26 9.48 -22.67
C THR A 25 -1.89 10.93 -23.02
N GLY A 26 -1.16 11.12 -24.11
CA GLY A 26 -0.91 12.43 -24.69
C GLY A 26 0.29 13.17 -24.10
N SER A 27 0.13 14.44 -23.74
CA SER A 27 1.21 15.30 -23.25
C SER A 27 1.56 15.02 -21.78
N GLN A 28 2.78 15.38 -21.38
CA GLN A 28 3.26 15.26 -19.99
C GLN A 28 2.38 16.03 -18.99
N GLU A 29 1.89 17.21 -19.37
CA GLU A 29 1.00 18.01 -18.54
C GLU A 29 -0.35 17.32 -18.33
N ASN A 30 -0.92 16.73 -19.38
CA ASN A 30 -2.17 15.97 -19.26
C ASN A 30 -1.98 14.75 -18.36
N GLN A 31 -0.86 14.04 -18.51
CA GLN A 31 -0.54 12.88 -17.67
C GLN A 31 -0.42 13.27 -16.19
N TYR A 32 0.28 14.37 -15.89
CA TYR A 32 0.38 14.88 -14.52
C TYR A 32 -0.99 15.29 -13.96
N ASN A 33 -1.79 16.04 -14.71
CA ASN A 33 -3.12 16.49 -14.27
C ASN A 33 -4.05 15.29 -14.01
N LEU A 34 -4.04 14.26 -14.85
CA LEU A 34 -4.83 13.04 -14.65
C LEU A 34 -4.44 12.28 -13.36
N ILE A 35 -3.15 12.23 -13.04
CA ILE A 35 -2.65 11.60 -11.81
C ILE A 35 -3.06 12.45 -10.61
N LYS A 36 -2.92 13.78 -10.70
CA LYS A 36 -3.30 14.71 -9.64
C LYS A 36 -4.80 14.66 -9.34
N ASP A 37 -5.64 14.85 -10.35
CA ASP A 37 -7.11 14.86 -10.20
C ASP A 37 -7.64 13.55 -9.59
N ARG A 38 -6.95 12.44 -9.84
CA ARG A 38 -7.34 11.12 -9.35
C ARG A 38 -6.92 10.85 -7.92
N TYR A 39 -5.73 11.30 -7.52
CA TYR A 39 -5.10 10.87 -6.26
C TYR A 39 -4.94 11.99 -5.22
N ASP A 40 -5.32 13.23 -5.53
CA ASP A 40 -5.28 14.31 -4.55
C ASP A 40 -6.23 14.04 -3.37
N GLY A 41 -5.67 14.00 -2.17
CA GLY A 41 -6.36 13.62 -0.93
C GLY A 41 -6.66 12.13 -0.78
N CYS A 42 -6.14 11.26 -1.66
CA CYS A 42 -6.42 9.84 -1.61
C CYS A 42 -5.68 9.11 -0.49
N GLU A 43 -6.36 8.23 0.24
CA GLU A 43 -5.74 7.37 1.25
C GLU A 43 -5.61 5.91 0.78
N ILE A 44 -6.62 5.40 0.06
CA ILE A 44 -6.66 4.01 -0.42
C ILE A 44 -6.89 3.97 -1.93
N VAL A 45 -5.98 3.34 -2.65
CA VAL A 45 -6.12 3.11 -4.10
C VAL A 45 -6.76 1.74 -4.35
N MET A 46 -7.98 1.74 -4.88
CA MET A 46 -8.69 0.56 -5.37
C MET A 46 -8.29 0.25 -6.82
N GLY A 47 -7.30 -0.62 -6.99
CA GLY A 47 -6.64 -0.91 -8.26
C GLY A 47 -5.13 -0.69 -8.14
N ASN A 48 -4.50 -0.41 -9.27
CA ASN A 48 -3.05 -0.21 -9.34
C ASN A 48 -2.71 1.28 -9.26
N LEU A 49 -1.59 1.60 -8.63
CA LEU A 49 -1.01 2.94 -8.65
C LEU A 49 0.11 2.99 -9.69
N GLU A 50 -0.12 3.67 -10.79
CA GLU A 50 0.86 3.80 -11.88
C GLU A 50 1.33 5.25 -11.98
N ILE A 51 2.61 5.47 -11.66
CA ILE A 51 3.29 6.76 -11.77
C ILE A 51 4.34 6.59 -12.85
N THR A 52 4.00 6.97 -14.07
CA THR A 52 4.86 6.80 -15.23
C THR A 52 5.07 8.11 -15.96
N GLN A 53 6.22 8.24 -16.66
CA GLN A 53 6.51 9.32 -17.61
C GLN A 53 6.36 10.75 -17.06
N ILE A 54 6.64 10.95 -15.77
CA ILE A 54 6.74 12.29 -15.18
C ILE A 54 8.15 12.83 -15.42
N GLU A 55 8.33 13.52 -16.54
CA GLU A 55 9.64 13.98 -17.01
C GLU A 55 10.04 15.39 -16.52
N SER A 56 9.12 16.17 -15.96
CA SER A 56 9.42 17.49 -15.39
C SER A 56 9.36 17.46 -13.86
N ASN A 57 9.90 18.49 -13.21
CA ASN A 57 9.91 18.62 -11.75
C ASN A 57 8.54 19.08 -11.20
N TRP A 58 7.51 18.29 -11.48
CA TRP A 58 6.15 18.53 -10.99
C TRP A 58 6.04 18.15 -9.51
N ASP A 59 5.15 18.83 -8.78
CA ASP A 59 4.89 18.51 -7.38
C ASP A 59 3.93 17.31 -7.25
N LEU A 60 4.46 16.20 -6.77
CA LEU A 60 3.71 14.97 -6.50
C LEU A 60 3.36 14.81 -5.00
N SER A 61 3.46 15.88 -4.20
CA SER A 61 3.21 15.85 -2.75
C SER A 61 1.82 15.34 -2.36
N PHE A 62 0.82 15.49 -3.24
CA PHE A 62 -0.54 14.99 -3.05
C PHE A 62 -0.62 13.46 -2.88
N LEU A 63 0.38 12.71 -3.35
CA LEU A 63 0.44 11.26 -3.16
C LEU A 63 0.81 10.83 -1.73
N LYS A 64 1.33 11.76 -0.91
CA LYS A 64 1.83 11.45 0.44
C LYS A 64 0.74 10.93 1.38
N THR A 65 -0.53 11.16 1.08
CA THR A 65 -1.68 10.70 1.88
C THR A 65 -1.99 9.22 1.65
N ILE A 66 -1.49 8.63 0.56
CA ILE A 66 -1.77 7.24 0.21
C ILE A 66 -1.11 6.33 1.24
N ARG A 67 -1.93 5.51 1.91
CA ARG A 67 -1.50 4.53 2.91
C ARG A 67 -1.64 3.09 2.42
N GLU A 68 -2.48 2.85 1.43
CA GLU A 68 -2.78 1.50 0.95
C GLU A 68 -3.04 1.45 -0.56
N VAL A 69 -2.48 0.44 -1.22
CA VAL A 69 -2.76 0.11 -2.62
C VAL A 69 -3.21 -1.35 -2.71
N THR A 70 -4.36 -1.59 -3.33
CA THR A 70 -4.96 -2.93 -3.40
C THR A 70 -4.43 -3.78 -4.57
N GLY A 71 -3.96 -3.16 -5.65
CA GLY A 71 -3.27 -3.82 -6.76
C GLY A 71 -1.76 -3.77 -6.61
N TYR A 72 -1.06 -3.47 -7.71
CA TYR A 72 0.38 -3.22 -7.72
C TYR A 72 0.71 -1.72 -7.75
N ILE A 73 1.97 -1.39 -7.50
CA ILE A 73 2.56 -0.07 -7.71
C ILE A 73 3.59 -0.16 -8.83
N LEU A 74 3.46 0.69 -9.84
CA LEU A 74 4.40 0.83 -10.95
C LEU A 74 4.96 2.25 -10.98
N VAL A 75 6.27 2.37 -10.88
CA VAL A 75 7.00 3.64 -10.96
C VAL A 75 8.05 3.53 -12.04
N ALA A 76 7.76 4.08 -13.23
CA ALA A 76 8.60 3.89 -14.39
C ALA A 76 8.81 5.16 -15.23
N MET A 77 10.04 5.36 -15.72
CA MET A 77 10.37 6.44 -16.67
C MET A 77 10.09 7.85 -16.11
N ASN A 78 10.33 8.08 -14.82
CA ASN A 78 10.17 9.40 -14.20
C ASN A 78 11.51 10.10 -13.93
N HIS A 79 11.49 11.43 -13.78
CA HIS A 79 12.69 12.24 -13.51
C HIS A 79 12.77 12.80 -12.08
N PHE A 80 11.79 12.51 -11.22
CA PHE A 80 11.82 12.93 -9.81
C PHE A 80 12.88 12.17 -8.99
N GLN A 81 13.28 12.74 -7.85
CA GLN A 81 14.37 12.20 -7.02
C GLN A 81 13.90 11.26 -5.90
N GLU A 82 12.62 11.31 -5.54
CA GLU A 82 12.02 10.51 -4.48
C GLU A 82 10.56 10.20 -4.82
N ILE A 83 10.11 8.98 -4.51
CA ILE A 83 8.70 8.59 -4.63
C ILE A 83 7.95 9.14 -3.40
N PRO A 84 6.97 10.03 -3.56
CA PRO A 84 6.29 10.70 -2.44
C PRO A 84 5.20 9.81 -1.80
N LEU A 85 5.55 8.59 -1.42
CA LEU A 85 4.66 7.60 -0.81
C LEU A 85 5.07 7.26 0.63
N GLY A 86 5.52 8.27 1.39
CA GLY A 86 6.03 8.08 2.76
C GLY A 86 5.03 7.52 3.77
N GLN A 87 3.71 7.66 3.52
CA GLN A 87 2.67 7.07 4.37
C GLN A 87 2.20 5.69 3.90
N LEU A 88 2.64 5.24 2.72
CA LEU A 88 2.27 3.93 2.19
C LEU A 88 2.72 2.85 3.17
N ARG A 89 1.78 1.99 3.54
CA ARG A 89 2.00 0.95 4.54
C ARG A 89 1.79 -0.45 3.99
N VAL A 90 0.83 -0.60 3.08
CA VAL A 90 0.42 -1.91 2.56
C VAL A 90 0.24 -1.86 1.04
N ILE A 91 0.80 -2.87 0.38
CA ILE A 91 0.45 -3.25 -0.99
C ILE A 91 -0.18 -4.64 -0.95
N ARG A 92 -1.42 -4.79 -1.41
CA ARG A 92 -2.09 -6.09 -1.34
C ARG A 92 -1.71 -7.03 -2.46
N GLY A 93 -1.44 -6.52 -3.66
CA GLY A 93 -1.07 -7.37 -4.79
C GLY A 93 -2.23 -8.21 -5.35
N ASN A 94 -3.49 -7.76 -5.21
CA ASN A 94 -4.65 -8.43 -5.84
C ASN A 94 -4.51 -8.50 -7.38
N ASN A 95 -3.74 -7.56 -7.93
CA ASN A 95 -3.24 -7.55 -9.29
C ASN A 95 -1.72 -7.37 -9.23
N LEU A 96 -0.99 -8.00 -10.15
CA LEU A 96 0.47 -7.96 -10.20
C LEU A 96 0.97 -7.47 -11.55
N TYR A 97 1.96 -6.57 -11.55
CA TYR A 97 2.67 -6.18 -12.75
C TYR A 97 3.44 -7.37 -13.31
N GLU A 98 3.32 -7.60 -14.62
CA GLU A 98 3.81 -8.81 -15.30
C GLU A 98 3.38 -10.13 -14.62
N ARG A 99 2.25 -10.11 -13.89
CA ARG A 99 1.76 -11.26 -13.09
C ARG A 99 2.71 -11.73 -11.98
N ARG A 100 3.72 -10.94 -11.63
CA ARG A 100 4.78 -11.35 -10.68
C ARG A 100 5.03 -10.35 -9.56
N PHE A 101 4.92 -9.05 -9.85
CA PHE A 101 5.44 -8.01 -8.97
C PHE A 101 4.32 -7.10 -8.44
N ALA A 102 4.32 -6.88 -7.13
CA ALA A 102 3.46 -5.90 -6.47
C ALA A 102 4.09 -4.51 -6.43
N LEU A 103 5.41 -4.43 -6.50
CA LEU A 103 6.15 -3.17 -6.64
C LEU A 103 7.13 -3.30 -7.80
N SER A 104 7.04 -2.41 -8.78
CA SER A 104 7.94 -2.34 -9.93
C SER A 104 8.48 -0.92 -10.09
N VAL A 105 9.80 -0.75 -10.01
CA VAL A 105 10.48 0.54 -10.07
C VAL A 105 11.64 0.47 -11.06
N PHE A 106 11.53 1.15 -12.21
CA PHE A 106 12.58 1.08 -13.23
C PHE A 106 12.69 2.30 -14.15
N PHE A 107 13.89 2.52 -14.69
CA PHE A 107 14.19 3.61 -15.62
C PHE A 107 13.82 5.02 -15.12
N ASN A 108 13.88 5.28 -13.81
CA ASN A 108 13.54 6.60 -13.24
C ASN A 108 14.73 7.58 -13.31
N TYR A 109 15.15 7.92 -14.53
CA TYR A 109 16.16 8.92 -14.81
C TYR A 109 16.02 9.42 -16.27
N PRO A 110 16.37 10.67 -16.58
CA PRO A 110 16.37 11.20 -17.94
C PRO A 110 17.48 10.54 -18.76
N LYS A 111 17.24 10.39 -20.06
CA LYS A 111 18.26 9.90 -21.02
C LYS A 111 19.51 10.78 -20.97
N ASP A 112 19.30 12.10 -20.90
CA ASP A 112 20.34 13.11 -20.80
C ASP A 112 20.25 13.82 -19.45
N GLY A 113 21.35 13.83 -18.69
CA GLY A 113 21.44 14.51 -17.39
C GLY A 113 21.97 13.65 -16.23
N SER A 114 22.21 14.29 -15.09
CA SER A 114 22.80 13.71 -13.87
C SER A 114 21.80 13.55 -12.71
N ASN A 115 20.50 13.71 -12.99
CA ASN A 115 19.43 13.66 -12.00
C ASN A 115 18.55 12.43 -12.22
N GLY A 116 17.83 11.99 -11.20
CA GLY A 116 16.90 10.87 -11.25
C GLY A 116 16.61 10.34 -9.85
N LEU A 117 15.87 9.25 -9.76
CA LEU A 117 15.45 8.66 -8.50
C LEU A 117 16.65 8.27 -7.65
N ARG A 118 16.77 8.86 -6.45
CA ARG A 118 17.88 8.65 -5.50
C ARG A 118 17.49 7.72 -4.35
N GLN A 119 16.25 7.83 -3.88
CA GLN A 119 15.70 7.03 -2.79
C GLN A 119 14.24 6.67 -3.04
N LEU A 120 13.79 5.53 -2.52
CA LEU A 120 12.40 5.10 -2.67
C LEU A 120 11.45 5.82 -1.71
N GLY A 121 11.91 6.20 -0.52
CA GLY A 121 11.10 6.98 0.44
C GLY A 121 9.91 6.23 1.07
N LEU A 122 9.84 4.89 0.94
CA LEU A 122 8.70 4.07 1.41
C LEU A 122 8.83 3.70 2.90
N MET A 123 9.09 4.69 3.76
CA MET A 123 9.49 4.48 5.16
C MET A 123 8.50 3.67 6.00
N ASN A 124 7.19 3.79 5.70
CA ASN A 124 6.13 3.10 6.43
C ASN A 124 5.70 1.77 5.80
N LEU A 125 6.29 1.37 4.66
CA LEU A 125 5.92 0.15 3.97
C LEU A 125 6.48 -1.07 4.73
N THR A 126 5.57 -1.84 5.32
CA THR A 126 5.92 -3.01 6.14
C THR A 126 5.21 -4.28 5.69
N GLU A 127 4.31 -4.20 4.70
CA GLU A 127 3.56 -5.37 4.21
C GLU A 127 3.33 -5.32 2.70
N ILE A 128 3.77 -6.38 2.01
CA ILE A 128 3.32 -6.76 0.67
C ILE A 128 2.68 -8.14 0.81
N LEU A 129 1.37 -8.26 0.57
CA LEU A 129 0.65 -9.52 0.82
C LEU A 129 0.92 -10.56 -0.27
N GLU A 130 0.81 -10.16 -1.52
CA GLU A 130 1.02 -11.02 -2.68
C GLU A 130 1.93 -10.33 -3.67
N GLY A 131 2.77 -11.12 -4.36
CA GLY A 131 3.70 -10.65 -5.37
C GLY A 131 5.06 -10.19 -4.85
N GLY A 132 6.01 -10.17 -5.77
CA GLY A 132 7.40 -9.81 -5.53
C GLY A 132 7.70 -8.32 -5.69
N VAL A 133 8.99 -8.00 -5.68
CA VAL A 133 9.51 -6.65 -5.87
C VAL A 133 10.53 -6.65 -7.00
N GLN A 134 10.39 -5.71 -7.93
CA GLN A 134 11.35 -5.47 -9.00
C GLN A 134 11.84 -4.02 -8.93
N ILE A 135 13.13 -3.84 -8.71
CA ILE A 135 13.79 -2.53 -8.70
C ILE A 135 15.01 -2.64 -9.59
N ILE A 136 14.85 -2.25 -10.86
CA ILE A 136 15.88 -2.49 -11.87
C ILE A 136 16.17 -1.25 -12.69
N ASN A 137 17.41 -1.10 -13.16
CA ASN A 137 17.79 0.00 -14.04
C ASN A 137 17.40 1.37 -13.46
N ASN A 138 17.74 1.67 -12.21
CA ASN A 138 17.63 3.02 -11.65
C ASN A 138 19.03 3.54 -11.37
N LYS A 139 19.65 4.15 -12.40
CA LYS A 139 21.07 4.55 -12.42
C LYS A 139 21.53 5.34 -11.18
N TYR A 140 20.65 6.16 -10.60
CA TYR A 140 20.97 7.06 -9.49
C TYR A 140 20.40 6.61 -8.14
N LEU A 141 19.75 5.45 -8.07
CA LEU A 141 19.10 4.95 -6.85
C LEU A 141 20.13 4.29 -5.93
N SER A 142 20.35 4.84 -4.75
CA SER A 142 21.39 4.38 -3.82
C SER A 142 20.87 3.45 -2.70
N TYR A 143 19.63 3.65 -2.23
CA TYR A 143 19.14 3.00 -1.00
C TYR A 143 18.25 1.77 -1.22
N GLY A 144 17.74 1.53 -2.43
CA GLY A 144 16.92 0.35 -2.73
C GLY A 144 17.56 -1.00 -2.34
N PRO A 145 18.87 -1.22 -2.59
CA PRO A 145 19.58 -2.43 -2.17
C PRO A 145 19.83 -2.59 -0.67
N TRP A 146 19.62 -1.54 0.13
CA TRP A 146 19.79 -1.60 1.59
C TRP A 146 18.52 -2.06 2.31
N ILE A 147 17.41 -2.26 1.61
CA ILE A 147 16.15 -2.71 2.22
C ILE A 147 16.13 -4.22 2.35
N TYR A 148 15.75 -4.71 3.53
CA TYR A 148 15.47 -6.11 3.78
C TYR A 148 14.05 -6.48 3.37
N TRP A 149 13.87 -6.77 2.08
CA TRP A 149 12.57 -7.04 1.48
C TRP A 149 11.86 -8.29 2.02
N GLN A 150 12.60 -9.27 2.54
CA GLN A 150 12.02 -10.48 3.15
C GLN A 150 11.21 -10.18 4.42
N ASP A 151 11.47 -9.04 5.08
CA ASP A 151 10.64 -8.58 6.21
C ASP A 151 9.31 -8.00 5.75
N ILE A 152 9.28 -7.36 4.57
CA ILE A 152 8.11 -6.67 4.03
C ILE A 152 7.18 -7.66 3.30
N ILE A 153 7.75 -8.51 2.45
CA ILE A 153 6.99 -9.45 1.62
C ILE A 153 6.49 -10.60 2.48
N ARG A 154 5.20 -10.89 2.40
CA ARG A 154 4.55 -11.97 3.16
C ARG A 154 5.02 -13.34 2.69
N ASP A 155 4.90 -13.60 1.39
CA ASP A 155 5.36 -14.84 0.74
C ASP A 155 6.87 -14.80 0.47
N ASN A 156 7.62 -15.60 1.22
CA ASN A 156 9.07 -15.69 1.07
C ASN A 156 9.51 -16.32 -0.27
N SER A 157 8.60 -16.93 -1.03
CA SER A 157 8.89 -17.49 -2.36
C SER A 157 8.73 -16.47 -3.50
N ALA A 158 8.15 -15.30 -3.21
CA ALA A 158 7.95 -14.26 -4.21
C ALA A 158 9.28 -13.70 -4.73
N PRO A 159 9.37 -13.33 -6.02
CA PRO A 159 10.62 -12.90 -6.63
C PRO A 159 11.07 -11.52 -6.11
N ILE A 160 12.34 -11.41 -5.72
CA ILE A 160 12.98 -10.14 -5.37
C ILE A 160 14.08 -9.88 -6.39
N ASP A 161 13.86 -8.90 -7.26
CA ASP A 161 14.76 -8.55 -8.35
C ASP A 161 15.32 -7.14 -8.16
N ILE A 162 16.58 -7.04 -7.75
CA ILE A 162 17.25 -5.76 -7.44
C ILE A 162 18.60 -5.72 -8.15
N GLN A 163 18.64 -5.11 -9.33
CA GLN A 163 19.81 -5.17 -10.22
C GLN A 163 19.95 -3.89 -11.06
N TYR A 164 21.16 -3.59 -11.51
CA TYR A 164 21.46 -2.44 -12.37
C TYR A 164 21.01 -1.08 -11.79
N ASN A 165 21.07 -0.93 -10.46
CA ASN A 165 20.81 0.35 -9.77
C ASN A 165 22.13 1.09 -9.48
N GLY A 166 22.04 2.27 -8.85
CA GLY A 166 23.22 3.01 -8.39
C GLY A 166 24.11 2.19 -7.44
N GLU A 167 25.39 2.56 -7.33
CA GLU A 167 26.38 1.81 -6.56
C GLU A 167 26.01 1.71 -5.07
N ARG A 168 25.87 0.48 -4.59
CA ARG A 168 25.71 0.16 -3.16
C ARG A 168 27.03 0.48 -2.45
N GLY A 169 27.00 1.42 -1.50
CA GLY A 169 28.15 1.76 -0.66
C GLY A 169 28.66 3.20 -0.80
N TRP A 170 28.30 3.92 -1.86
CA TRP A 170 28.66 5.35 -1.97
C TRP A 170 27.98 6.19 -0.87
N CYS A 171 26.79 5.77 -0.43
CA CYS A 171 26.11 6.36 0.72
C CYS A 171 25.65 5.24 1.68
N PRO A 172 26.35 5.03 2.81
CA PRO A 172 25.92 4.07 3.82
C PRO A 172 24.68 4.59 4.58
N CYS A 173 23.93 3.67 5.18
CA CYS A 173 22.87 3.99 6.12
C CYS A 173 23.41 4.77 7.33
N HIS A 174 22.53 5.50 8.02
CA HIS A 174 22.88 6.06 9.32
C HIS A 174 23.24 4.94 10.30
N ARG A 175 24.25 5.17 11.15
CA ARG A 175 24.79 4.17 12.10
C ARG A 175 23.77 3.53 13.05
N SER A 176 22.65 4.19 13.31
CA SER A 176 21.57 3.67 14.17
C SER A 176 20.67 2.66 13.46
N CYS A 177 20.65 2.65 12.13
CA CYS A 177 19.79 1.77 11.33
C CYS A 177 20.37 0.36 11.17
N GLY A 178 21.63 0.15 11.59
CA GLY A 178 22.40 -1.02 11.16
C GLY A 178 22.53 -1.02 9.64
N ASP A 179 22.14 -2.12 9.01
CA ASP A 179 22.28 -2.34 7.58
C ASP A 179 21.02 -2.00 6.76
N TYR A 180 19.93 -1.56 7.40
CA TYR A 180 18.64 -1.43 6.73
C TYR A 180 18.05 -0.02 6.79
N CYS A 181 18.01 0.68 5.64
CA CYS A 181 17.51 2.05 5.57
C CYS A 181 16.93 2.41 4.20
N TRP A 182 15.98 3.34 4.23
CA TRP A 182 15.39 4.00 3.06
C TRP A 182 16.20 5.22 2.59
N GLY A 183 17.14 5.72 3.42
CA GLY A 183 17.94 6.91 3.17
C GLY A 183 19.06 7.12 4.21
N PRO A 184 19.83 8.22 4.12
CA PRO A 184 21.03 8.45 4.93
C PRO A 184 20.74 8.87 6.39
N ASN A 185 19.53 9.29 6.71
CA ASN A 185 19.22 9.90 8.00
C ASN A 185 18.71 8.88 9.03
N ASN A 186 18.81 9.24 10.32
CA ASN A 186 18.39 8.39 11.45
C ASN A 186 16.88 8.08 11.45
N ASP A 187 16.06 8.97 10.91
CA ASP A 187 14.61 8.80 10.77
C ASP A 187 14.21 7.98 9.54
N GLN A 188 15.18 7.56 8.73
CA GLN A 188 14.96 6.79 7.51
C GLN A 188 15.39 5.32 7.66
N CYS A 189 15.54 4.81 8.88
CA CYS A 189 15.78 3.39 9.12
C CYS A 189 14.59 2.53 8.69
N GLN A 190 14.84 1.32 8.19
CA GLN A 190 13.76 0.36 7.95
C GLN A 190 13.26 -0.19 9.28
N ILE A 191 11.94 -0.17 9.47
CA ILE A 191 11.30 -0.79 10.63
C ILE A 191 11.07 -2.27 10.31
N LEU A 192 11.71 -3.16 11.06
CA LEU A 192 11.53 -4.61 10.93
C LEU A 192 10.37 -5.07 11.82
N THR A 193 9.42 -5.80 11.25
CA THR A 193 8.17 -6.18 11.94
C THR A 193 7.84 -7.67 11.81
N LYS A 194 8.67 -8.48 11.13
CA LYS A 194 8.43 -9.92 10.91
C LYS A 194 9.62 -10.78 11.31
N THR A 195 10.80 -10.43 10.84
CA THR A 195 12.01 -11.28 10.89
C THR A 195 12.74 -11.19 12.22
N VAL A 196 12.57 -10.07 12.94
CA VAL A 196 13.15 -9.83 14.27
C VAL A 196 12.25 -10.32 15.41
N CYS A 197 11.05 -10.79 15.08
CA CYS A 197 10.06 -11.18 16.07
C CYS A 197 10.50 -12.42 16.83
N ALA A 198 10.12 -12.48 18.10
CA ALA A 198 10.34 -13.67 18.91
C ALA A 198 9.57 -14.87 18.32
N PRO A 199 10.07 -16.11 18.44
CA PRO A 199 9.41 -17.31 17.90
C PRO A 199 7.97 -17.55 18.39
N GLN A 200 7.59 -16.93 19.51
CA GLN A 200 6.25 -17.00 20.10
C GLN A 200 5.23 -16.09 19.39
N CYS A 201 5.68 -15.14 18.56
CA CYS A 201 4.78 -14.25 17.84
C CYS A 201 4.11 -14.99 16.66
N ASN A 202 2.79 -14.88 16.55
CA ASN A 202 2.01 -15.51 15.47
C ASN A 202 2.05 -14.74 14.14
N GLY A 203 2.78 -13.63 14.07
CA GLY A 203 2.77 -12.73 12.93
C GLY A 203 3.76 -11.60 13.11
N ARG A 204 3.24 -10.38 13.23
CA ARG A 204 4.06 -9.17 13.34
C ARG A 204 4.46 -8.86 14.80
N CYS A 205 5.47 -8.01 14.96
CA CYS A 205 5.94 -7.48 16.24
C CYS A 205 6.35 -6.01 16.13
N PHE A 206 6.51 -5.37 17.28
CA PHE A 206 7.03 -4.00 17.42
C PHE A 206 8.35 -3.95 18.22
N GLY A 207 8.95 -5.12 18.48
CA GLY A 207 10.19 -5.30 19.20
C GLY A 207 10.64 -6.77 19.20
N THR A 208 11.79 -7.04 19.79
CA THR A 208 12.41 -8.39 19.78
C THR A 208 12.00 -9.26 20.97
N SER A 209 11.34 -8.69 21.98
CA SER A 209 10.91 -9.45 23.15
C SER A 209 9.69 -10.32 22.81
N PRO A 210 9.52 -11.50 23.45
CA PRO A 210 8.26 -12.25 23.37
C PRO A 210 7.02 -11.47 23.86
N ARG A 211 7.21 -10.33 24.54
CA ARG A 211 6.13 -9.42 24.94
C ARG A 211 5.76 -8.39 23.88
N ASP A 212 6.59 -8.23 22.86
CA ASP A 212 6.44 -7.22 21.81
C ASP A 212 5.73 -7.77 20.57
N CYS A 213 5.00 -8.88 20.73
CA CYS A 213 4.16 -9.42 19.66
C CYS A 213 2.95 -8.54 19.43
N CYS A 214 2.60 -8.31 18.17
CA CYS A 214 1.34 -7.68 17.82
C CYS A 214 0.16 -8.61 18.11
N HIS A 215 -1.01 -8.01 18.27
CA HIS A 215 -2.24 -8.77 18.30
C HIS A 215 -2.42 -9.57 17.00
N ILE A 216 -3.06 -10.75 17.06
CA ILE A 216 -3.26 -11.63 15.90
C ILE A 216 -4.12 -10.99 14.79
N GLU A 217 -4.94 -10.01 15.16
CA GLU A 217 -5.75 -9.20 14.23
C GLU A 217 -4.97 -8.04 13.60
N CYS A 218 -3.68 -7.87 13.91
CA CYS A 218 -2.86 -6.85 13.26
C CYS A 218 -2.23 -7.39 11.98
N ALA A 219 -2.10 -6.50 11.00
CA ALA A 219 -1.27 -6.69 9.83
C ALA A 219 -0.35 -5.50 9.62
N ALA A 220 0.74 -5.69 8.89
CA ALA A 220 1.80 -4.70 8.70
C ALA A 220 2.51 -4.20 9.98
N GLY A 221 2.08 -4.65 11.17
CA GLY A 221 2.67 -4.28 12.46
C GLY A 221 1.69 -3.55 13.38
N CYS A 222 2.22 -3.06 14.48
CA CYS A 222 1.47 -2.41 15.55
C CYS A 222 2.37 -1.48 16.36
N LYS A 223 1.78 -0.65 17.23
CA LYS A 223 2.51 0.16 18.23
C LYS A 223 2.53 -0.47 19.62
N GLY A 224 1.79 -1.57 19.81
CA GLY A 224 1.54 -2.19 21.09
C GLY A 224 0.82 -3.53 20.93
N PRO A 225 0.60 -4.27 22.03
CA PRO A 225 0.12 -5.64 21.98
C PRO A 225 -1.39 -5.77 21.77
N LEU A 226 -2.15 -4.67 21.83
CA LEU A 226 -3.61 -4.70 21.70
C LEU A 226 -4.05 -4.62 20.24
N ASP A 227 -5.28 -5.07 19.96
CA ASP A 227 -5.91 -4.96 18.64
C ASP A 227 -6.12 -3.50 18.20
N MET A 228 -6.32 -2.58 19.14
CA MET A 228 -6.43 -1.15 18.85
C MET A 228 -5.08 -0.50 18.49
N ASP A 229 -3.96 -1.18 18.75
CA ASP A 229 -2.62 -0.68 18.44
C ASP A 229 -2.15 -1.07 17.04
N CYS A 230 -2.96 -1.81 16.28
CA CYS A 230 -2.62 -2.25 14.93
C CYS A 230 -2.46 -1.07 13.98
N PHE A 231 -1.45 -1.15 13.11
CA PHE A 231 -1.35 -0.18 12.02
C PHE A 231 -2.42 -0.40 10.95
N VAL A 232 -2.73 -1.67 10.67
CA VAL A 232 -3.82 -2.12 9.80
C VAL A 232 -4.48 -3.34 10.42
N SER A 233 -5.82 -3.39 10.37
CA SER A 233 -6.59 -4.54 10.85
C SER A 233 -6.55 -5.68 9.81
N ALA A 234 -6.17 -6.90 10.21
CA ALA A 234 -6.11 -8.09 9.36
C ALA A 234 -7.47 -8.48 8.76
N LEU A 235 -8.57 -8.21 9.47
CA LEU A 235 -9.94 -8.35 8.94
C LEU A 235 -10.15 -7.51 7.66
N CYS A 236 -9.58 -6.30 7.59
CA CYS A 236 -9.62 -5.48 6.38
C CYS A 236 -8.79 -6.09 5.25
N LEU A 237 -7.80 -6.94 5.53
CA LEU A 237 -7.01 -7.62 4.51
C LEU A 237 -7.74 -8.80 3.86
N SER A 238 -8.47 -9.57 4.68
CA SER A 238 -9.16 -10.78 4.25
C SER A 238 -10.39 -10.57 3.35
N SER A 239 -10.94 -9.35 3.28
CA SER A 239 -12.17 -9.06 2.53
C SER A 239 -12.00 -9.05 1.00
N ALA A 240 -10.78 -9.23 0.49
CA ALA A 240 -10.51 -9.37 -0.95
C ALA A 240 -10.25 -10.82 -1.40
N ASP A 241 -10.13 -11.76 -0.45
CA ASP A 241 -9.92 -13.17 -0.76
C ASP A 241 -11.28 -13.83 -1.06
N ASN A 242 -11.54 -14.10 -2.34
CA ASN A 242 -12.77 -14.77 -2.81
C ASN A 242 -12.86 -16.25 -2.37
N THR A 243 -12.03 -16.68 -1.44
CA THR A 243 -11.95 -18.04 -0.89
C THR A 243 -12.77 -18.15 0.39
N LYS A 244 -14.06 -18.47 0.22
CA LYS A 244 -15.05 -19.18 1.09
C LYS A 244 -14.72 -19.62 2.55
N ARG A 245 -13.84 -18.99 3.34
CA ARG A 245 -13.54 -19.36 4.74
C ARG A 245 -13.34 -18.15 5.65
N LYS A 246 -14.48 -17.56 6.02
CA LYS A 246 -14.88 -16.97 7.32
C LYS A 246 -15.77 -15.76 7.10
N LEU A 247 -16.95 -16.02 6.54
CA LEU A 247 -18.09 -15.12 6.56
C LEU A 247 -18.74 -15.15 7.96
N SER A 248 -18.00 -14.82 9.02
CA SER A 248 -18.51 -14.85 10.40
C SER A 248 -18.45 -13.52 11.14
N LEU A 249 -17.82 -12.47 10.58
CA LEU A 249 -17.72 -11.16 11.24
C LEU A 249 -17.85 -9.99 10.24
N MET A 250 -18.62 -10.17 9.16
CA MET A 250 -18.96 -9.05 8.28
C MET A 250 -20.17 -8.31 8.85
N SER A 251 -19.92 -7.24 9.58
CA SER A 251 -20.92 -6.21 9.85
C SER A 251 -20.48 -4.92 9.17
N SER A 252 -20.98 -4.74 7.94
CA SER A 252 -21.33 -3.44 7.34
C SER A 252 -20.20 -2.46 6.99
N ALA A 253 -19.64 -2.55 5.77
CA ALA A 253 -19.04 -1.38 5.11
C ALA A 253 -20.15 -0.59 4.40
N PHE A 254 -20.28 0.70 4.70
CA PHE A 254 -21.23 1.61 4.03
C PHE A 254 -20.49 2.43 2.98
N ILE A 255 -21.03 2.50 1.76
CA ILE A 255 -20.48 3.29 0.65
C ILE A 255 -21.34 4.54 0.49
N TYR A 256 -20.76 5.73 0.69
CA TYR A 256 -21.41 7.01 0.42
C TYR A 256 -20.87 7.59 -0.90
N ARG A 257 -21.76 7.95 -1.83
CA ARG A 257 -21.39 8.66 -3.07
C ARG A 257 -21.72 10.14 -2.96
N ASN A 258 -20.74 10.99 -3.23
CA ASN A 258 -20.99 12.36 -3.70
C ASN A 258 -20.27 12.52 -5.05
N ALA A 259 -20.75 13.40 -5.93
CA ALA A 259 -20.50 13.46 -7.39
C ALA A 259 -19.04 13.61 -7.86
N SER A 260 -18.05 13.47 -6.98
CA SER A 260 -16.63 13.51 -7.32
C SER A 260 -15.77 12.51 -6.53
N ASN A 261 -16.24 11.92 -5.42
CA ASN A 261 -15.45 11.05 -4.54
C ASN A 261 -16.29 9.90 -3.95
N VAL A 262 -15.67 8.73 -3.74
CA VAL A 262 -16.25 7.59 -2.99
C VAL A 262 -15.66 7.60 -1.58
N LEU A 263 -16.52 7.81 -0.58
CA LEU A 263 -16.12 7.68 0.83
C LEU A 263 -16.42 6.25 1.27
N ILE A 264 -15.39 5.50 1.68
CA ILE A 264 -15.56 4.17 2.27
C ILE A 264 -15.36 4.27 3.78
N MET A 265 -16.40 3.88 4.53
CA MET A 265 -16.32 3.77 5.98
C MET A 265 -15.73 2.41 6.36
N THR A 266 -14.51 2.41 6.91
CA THR A 266 -13.90 1.21 7.50
C THR A 266 -14.09 1.24 9.02
N LEU A 267 -14.90 0.32 9.55
CA LEU A 267 -15.07 0.14 10.99
C LEU A 267 -13.78 -0.45 11.59
N GLN A 268 -13.04 0.34 12.36
CA GLN A 268 -11.74 -0.06 12.91
C GLN A 268 -11.84 -0.86 14.23
N SER A 269 -13.06 -1.19 14.69
CA SER A 269 -13.26 -2.06 15.85
C SER A 269 -14.60 -2.81 15.78
N CYS A 270 -14.58 -4.07 15.32
CA CYS A 270 -15.73 -4.96 15.46
C CYS A 270 -15.68 -5.67 16.81
N ARG A 271 -16.18 -5.02 17.87
CA ARG A 271 -16.86 -5.72 18.97
C ARG A 271 -18.18 -5.00 19.25
N TYR A 272 -19.23 -5.80 19.34
CA TYR A 272 -20.65 -5.47 19.59
C TYR A 272 -21.54 -5.28 18.36
N THR A 273 -22.22 -6.38 18.02
CA THR A 273 -23.44 -6.40 17.21
C THR A 273 -24.56 -5.71 18.00
N PHE A 274 -24.94 -4.50 17.62
CA PHE A 274 -26.25 -3.94 17.96
C PHE A 274 -26.96 -3.51 16.69
N ILE A 275 -28.03 -4.24 16.39
CA ILE A 275 -29.06 -3.91 15.41
C ILE A 275 -29.71 -2.61 15.89
N LEU A 276 -29.61 -1.53 15.13
CA LEU A 276 -30.62 -0.47 15.09
C LEU A 276 -30.37 0.47 13.88
N SER A 277 -31.25 0.30 12.89
CA SER A 277 -31.83 1.37 12.06
C SER A 277 -30.88 2.39 11.42
N LEU A 278 -30.52 2.18 10.15
CA LEU A 278 -30.70 3.14 9.05
C LEU A 278 -30.40 2.46 7.71
N MET A 279 -31.41 1.73 7.22
CA MET A 279 -31.49 1.29 5.83
C MET A 279 -31.79 2.49 4.93
N LYS A 280 -30.92 2.77 3.95
CA LYS A 280 -31.24 3.12 2.55
C LYS A 280 -29.97 3.65 1.87
N VAL A 281 -29.55 2.98 0.79
CA VAL A 281 -29.38 3.53 -0.57
C VAL A 281 -28.48 2.57 -1.41
N CYS A 282 -28.97 2.30 -2.62
CA CYS A 282 -28.56 1.30 -3.60
C CYS A 282 -27.17 1.50 -4.25
N PHE A 283 -26.63 0.41 -4.79
CA PHE A 283 -25.80 0.42 -6.00
C PHE A 283 -26.66 0.10 -7.23
N PHE A 284 -26.63 0.97 -8.24
CA PHE A 284 -27.06 0.71 -9.62
C PHE A 284 -25.98 1.26 -10.56
N LEU A 285 -25.83 0.62 -11.73
CA LEU A 285 -24.88 0.83 -12.85
C LEU A 285 -23.54 0.12 -12.64
N SER A 286 -23.11 -0.85 -13.48
CA SER A 286 -23.53 -1.36 -14.81
C SER A 286 -22.55 -2.50 -15.19
N ALA A 287 -22.78 -3.55 -15.97
CA ALA A 287 -23.93 -4.13 -16.69
C ALA A 287 -23.53 -5.56 -17.15
N VAL A 288 -24.49 -6.49 -17.13
CA VAL A 288 -24.76 -7.61 -18.06
C VAL A 288 -23.61 -8.57 -18.44
N PHE A 289 -23.70 -9.84 -17.99
CA PHE A 289 -23.75 -11.04 -18.86
C PHE A 289 -24.05 -12.29 -18.00
N LEU A 290 -25.02 -13.10 -18.46
CA LEU A 290 -25.50 -14.46 -18.07
C LEU A 290 -27.04 -14.40 -18.01
N SER A 291 -27.70 -14.40 -19.17
CA SER A 291 -28.21 -15.58 -19.88
C SER A 291 -29.23 -16.39 -19.07
N ASP A 292 -30.49 -16.18 -19.46
CA ASP A 292 -31.61 -17.13 -19.48
C ASP A 292 -32.00 -17.92 -18.23
N GLY A 293 -33.20 -17.60 -17.76
CA GLY A 293 -34.24 -18.61 -17.47
C GLY A 293 -34.27 -19.16 -16.05
N CYS A 294 -35.22 -18.68 -15.25
CA CYS A 294 -36.26 -19.57 -14.68
C CYS A 294 -37.40 -18.75 -14.06
N GLU A 295 -38.58 -19.01 -14.60
CA GLU A 295 -39.91 -18.57 -14.15
C GLU A 295 -40.27 -19.12 -12.75
N HIS A 296 -41.22 -18.41 -12.12
CA HIS A 296 -42.28 -18.90 -11.24
C HIS A 296 -42.00 -20.06 -10.25
N PHE A 297 -42.04 -19.79 -8.95
CA PHE A 297 -43.25 -19.87 -8.11
C PHE A 297 -42.97 -19.26 -6.72
#